data_AF-A0A968TY29-F1
#
_entry.id   AF-A0A968TY29-F1
#
_cell.length_a   1.000
_cell.length_b   1.000
_cell.length_c   1.000
_cell.angle_alpha   90.00
_cell.angle_beta   90.00
_cell.angle_gamma   90.00
#
_symmetry.space_group_name_H-M   'P 1'
#
loop_
_entity.id
_entity.type
_entity.pdbx_description
1 polymer ?
#
loop_
_entity_poly.entity_id
_entity_poly.type
_entity_poly.pdbx_seq_one_letter_code
_entity_poly.pdbx_strand_id
1 'polypeptide(L)'
;MSPEISRLTRQVLRNAVTEGTGKKADSDKYQIFGKTGTAQIAQPNRGGYLPGAYIGSFVGGAPYDNPRLIVAVSLHRPDPRKGYYGGIVAAPVAKKVLEDSLLYLGVPPLPVPEDKSDRTSRMLAQAEVDFRE
;
A
#
# COMPACT_ATOMS: atom_id res chain seq x y z
N MET A 1 5.48 4.24 -23.65
CA MET A 1 6.22 3.38 -22.70
C MET A 1 5.87 1.94 -23.02
N SER A 2 6.83 1.03 -23.16
CA SER A 2 6.53 -0.37 -23.50
C SER A 2 5.90 -1.12 -22.32
N PRO A 3 5.18 -2.24 -22.55
CA PRO A 3 4.66 -3.07 -21.47
C PRO A 3 5.73 -3.55 -20.49
N GLU A 4 6.94 -3.83 -20.99
CA GLU A 4 8.10 -4.23 -20.20
C GLU A 4 8.57 -3.10 -19.27
N ILE A 5 8.77 -1.90 -19.81
CA ILE A 5 9.21 -0.74 -19.00
C ILE A 5 8.13 -0.37 -17.97
N SER A 6 6.85 -0.51 -18.31
CA SER A 6 5.75 -0.34 -17.36
C SER A 6 5.82 -1.34 -16.20
N ARG A 7 6.05 -2.62 -16.50
CA ARG A 7 6.20 -3.67 -15.49
C ARG A 7 7.39 -3.40 -14.58
N LEU A 8 8.55 -3.06 -15.16
CA LEU A 8 9.75 -2.71 -14.40
C LEU A 8 9.52 -1.48 -13.50
N THR A 9 8.83 -0.46 -14.02
CA THR A 9 8.49 0.73 -13.23
C THR A 9 7.60 0.36 -12.05
N ARG A 10 6.56 -0.46 -12.27
CA ARG A 10 5.72 -0.93 -11.17
C ARG A 10 6.54 -1.74 -10.15
N GLN A 11 7.52 -2.53 -10.59
CA GLN A 11 8.35 -3.34 -9.70
C GLN A 11 9.15 -2.44 -8.76
N VAL A 12 9.78 -1.40 -9.30
CA VAL A 12 10.49 -0.40 -8.49
C VAL A 12 9.54 0.32 -7.53
N LEU A 13 8.32 0.64 -7.98
CA LEU A 13 7.29 1.24 -7.13
C LEU A 13 6.74 0.29 -6.06
N ARG A 14 6.73 -1.02 -6.30
CA ARG A 14 6.40 -2.03 -5.28
C ARG A 14 7.48 -2.06 -4.22
N ASN A 15 8.76 -2.05 -4.61
CA ASN A 15 9.88 -1.99 -3.66
C ASN A 15 9.87 -0.71 -2.82
N ALA A 16 9.45 0.43 -3.40
CA ALA A 16 9.27 1.67 -2.64
C ALA A 16 8.22 1.54 -1.52
N VAL A 17 7.24 0.65 -1.67
CA VAL A 17 6.23 0.33 -0.66
C VAL A 17 6.74 -0.72 0.33
N THR A 18 7.29 -1.86 -0.13
CA THR A 18 7.68 -2.97 0.76
C THR A 18 8.96 -2.67 1.55
N GLU A 19 9.92 -1.99 0.93
CA GLU A 19 11.26 -1.77 1.50
C GLU A 19 11.56 -0.30 1.74
N GLY A 20 10.90 0.59 1.01
CA GLY A 20 11.18 2.03 1.01
C GLY A 20 10.36 2.89 1.98
N THR A 21 10.14 4.14 1.59
CA THR A 21 9.42 5.15 2.40
C THR A 21 7.91 4.97 2.40
N GLY A 22 7.38 4.11 1.53
CA GLY A 22 5.96 3.85 1.36
C GLY A 22 5.38 2.76 2.26
N LYS A 23 6.13 2.24 3.25
CA LYS A 23 5.74 1.08 4.08
C LYS A 23 4.34 1.10 4.66
N LYS A 24 3.82 2.27 5.03
CA LYS A 24 2.44 2.39 5.55
C LYS A 24 1.35 2.14 4.49
N ALA A 25 1.71 2.10 3.22
CA ALA A 25 0.82 1.69 2.14
C ALA A 25 0.81 0.17 1.92
N ASP A 26 1.72 -0.60 2.53
CA ASP A 26 1.77 -2.05 2.31
C ASP A 26 0.56 -2.76 2.94
N SER A 27 0.01 -3.75 2.25
CA SER A 27 -1.24 -4.41 2.60
C SER A 27 -1.13 -5.93 2.46
N ASP A 28 -1.69 -6.62 3.45
CA ASP A 28 -1.80 -8.09 3.44
C ASP A 28 -2.93 -8.56 2.51
N LYS A 29 -3.79 -7.64 2.02
CA LYS A 29 -4.92 -7.96 1.13
C LYS A 29 -4.60 -7.71 -0.33
N TYR A 30 -3.79 -6.71 -0.65
CA TYR A 30 -3.46 -6.37 -2.03
C TYR A 30 -2.00 -5.94 -2.15
N GLN A 31 -1.33 -6.40 -3.20
CA GLN A 31 0.03 -5.95 -3.51
C GLN A 31 -0.03 -4.50 -4.03
N ILE A 32 0.22 -3.53 -3.16
CA ILE A 32 0.20 -2.11 -3.52
C ILE A 32 1.57 -1.67 -4.03
N PHE A 33 1.60 -0.97 -5.17
CA PHE A 33 2.78 -0.24 -5.64
C PHE A 33 2.49 1.25 -5.58
N GLY A 34 3.52 2.07 -5.34
CA GLY A 34 3.33 3.52 -5.35
C GLY A 34 4.52 4.30 -4.85
N LYS A 35 4.36 5.61 -4.81
CA LYS A 35 5.39 6.54 -4.38
C LYS A 35 4.83 7.62 -3.47
N THR A 36 5.65 7.94 -2.47
CA THR A 36 5.44 9.06 -1.54
C THR A 36 5.94 10.37 -2.15
N GLY A 37 5.21 11.45 -1.87
CA GLY A 37 5.62 12.83 -2.13
C GLY A 37 5.55 13.66 -0.85
N THR A 38 6.50 14.58 -0.67
CA THR A 38 6.50 15.56 0.43
C THR A 38 7.04 16.87 -0.12
N ALA A 39 6.19 17.88 -0.23
CA ALA A 39 6.56 19.18 -0.79
C ALA A 39 6.38 20.27 0.25
N GLN A 40 7.40 21.10 0.46
CA GLN A 40 7.27 22.27 1.33
C GLN A 40 6.41 23.33 0.62
N ILE A 41 5.57 24.02 1.39
CA ILE A 41 4.69 25.07 0.86
C ILE A 41 5.48 26.38 0.75
N ALA A 42 5.41 27.04 -0.41
CA ALA A 42 6.07 28.33 -0.63
C ALA A 42 5.47 29.43 0.25
N GLN A 43 6.27 30.41 0.66
CA GLN A 43 5.74 31.59 1.34
C GLN A 43 4.94 32.46 0.35
N PRO A 44 3.75 32.98 0.72
CA PRO A 44 2.91 33.72 -0.22
C PRO A 44 3.55 35.01 -0.77
N ASN A 45 4.33 35.71 0.06
CA ASN A 45 4.74 37.09 -0.20
C ASN A 45 6.25 37.31 -0.20
N ARG A 46 7.06 36.25 -0.14
CA ARG A 46 8.53 36.33 -0.17
C ARG A 46 9.17 35.03 -0.66
N GLY A 47 10.45 35.07 -0.98
CA GLY A 47 11.22 33.87 -1.29
C GLY A 47 11.30 32.88 -0.12
N GLY A 48 11.38 31.59 -0.46
CA GLY A 48 11.57 30.48 0.48
C GLY A 48 10.28 29.73 0.84
N TYR A 49 10.39 28.83 1.83
CA TYR A 49 9.31 27.95 2.27
C TYR A 49 8.70 28.40 3.60
N LEU A 50 7.41 28.15 3.78
CA LEU A 50 6.67 28.40 5.02
C LEU A 50 7.11 27.36 6.08
N PRO A 51 7.69 27.78 7.22
CA PRO A 51 8.22 26.84 8.21
C PRO A 51 7.19 25.82 8.68
N GLY A 52 7.55 24.53 8.62
CA GLY A 52 6.72 23.42 9.04
C GLY A 52 5.51 23.11 8.14
N ALA A 53 5.23 23.93 7.12
CA ALA A 53 4.10 23.72 6.22
C ALA A 53 4.51 22.87 5.01
N TYR A 54 3.77 21.80 4.78
CA TYR A 54 4.04 20.88 3.69
C TYR A 54 2.74 20.26 3.14
N ILE A 55 2.86 19.69 1.95
CA ILE A 55 1.90 18.80 1.33
C ILE A 55 2.47 17.38 1.41
N GLY A 56 1.76 16.49 2.09
CA GLY A 56 2.07 15.06 2.12
C GLY A 56 1.22 14.34 1.08
N SER A 57 1.84 13.57 0.20
CA SER A 57 1.13 12.87 -0.87
C SER A 57 1.58 11.44 -1.08
N PHE A 58 0.70 10.67 -1.72
CA PHE A 58 0.98 9.31 -2.19
C PHE A 58 0.24 9.08 -3.51
N VAL A 59 0.92 8.49 -4.48
CA VAL A 59 0.30 8.01 -5.73
C VAL A 59 0.65 6.55 -5.90
N GLY A 60 -0.34 5.70 -6.12
CA GLY A 60 -0.12 4.27 -6.26
C GLY A 60 -1.36 3.52 -6.69
N GLY A 61 -1.23 2.21 -6.84
CA GLY A 61 -2.32 1.36 -7.29
C GLY A 61 -2.18 -0.08 -6.84
N ALA A 62 -3.22 -0.84 -7.12
CA ALA A 62 -3.27 -2.27 -6.83
C ALA A 62 -4.31 -2.99 -7.73
N PRO A 63 -4.21 -4.32 -7.85
CA PRO A 63 -3.04 -5.16 -7.50
C PRO A 63 -1.80 -4.86 -8.37
N TYR A 64 -0.59 -5.14 -7.87
CA TYR A 64 0.68 -4.86 -8.55
C TYR A 64 0.82 -5.56 -9.92
N ASP A 65 0.52 -6.86 -9.97
CA ASP A 65 0.67 -7.67 -11.18
C ASP A 65 -0.35 -7.29 -12.26
N ASN A 66 -1.60 -7.07 -11.85
CA ASN A 66 -2.71 -6.67 -12.72
C ASN A 66 -3.48 -5.48 -12.13
N PRO A 67 -2.99 -4.23 -12.29
CA PRO A 67 -3.61 -3.07 -11.66
C PRO A 67 -5.04 -2.83 -12.12
N ARG A 68 -5.94 -2.67 -11.16
CA ARG A 68 -7.36 -2.39 -11.39
C ARG A 68 -7.77 -1.01 -10.94
N LEU A 69 -7.03 -0.43 -9.98
CA LEU A 69 -7.30 0.90 -9.44
C LEU A 69 -5.99 1.65 -9.16
N ILE A 70 -5.97 2.93 -9.51
CA ILE A 70 -4.93 3.89 -9.15
C ILE A 70 -5.58 4.96 -8.26
N VAL A 71 -4.85 5.41 -7.23
CA VAL A 71 -5.26 6.49 -6.34
C VAL A 71 -4.15 7.53 -6.22
N ALA A 72 -4.55 8.79 -6.09
CA ALA A 72 -3.68 9.90 -5.72
C ALA A 72 -4.25 10.58 -4.48
N VAL A 73 -3.48 10.62 -3.40
CA VAL A 73 -3.83 11.26 -2.13
C VAL A 73 -2.92 12.46 -1.94
N SER A 74 -3.50 13.62 -1.66
CA SER A 74 -2.77 14.86 -1.34
C SER A 74 -3.38 15.48 -0.09
N LEU A 75 -2.55 15.67 0.93
CA LEU A 75 -2.94 16.26 2.22
C LEU A 75 -2.24 17.60 2.37
N HIS A 76 -3.02 18.67 2.36
CA HIS A 76 -2.52 20.04 2.51
C HIS A 76 -2.42 20.42 3.99
N ARG A 77 -1.23 20.79 4.45
CA ARG A 77 -0.94 21.16 5.86
C ARG A 77 -1.54 20.16 6.88
N PRO A 78 -1.22 18.86 6.77
CA PRO A 78 -1.71 17.86 7.71
C PRO A 78 -1.25 18.17 9.15
N ASP A 79 -1.99 17.65 10.14
CA ASP A 79 -1.65 17.81 11.56
C ASP A 79 -0.23 17.27 11.83
N PRO A 80 0.71 18.13 12.27
CA PRO A 80 2.11 17.74 12.47
C PRO A 80 2.27 16.64 13.54
N ARG A 81 1.31 16.49 14.46
CA ARG A 81 1.32 15.42 15.47
C ARG A 81 1.11 14.04 14.87
N LYS A 82 0.52 13.95 13.67
CA LYS A 82 0.37 12.68 12.92
C LYS A 82 1.65 12.28 12.17
N GLY A 83 2.67 13.13 12.20
CA GLY A 83 4.00 12.92 11.64
C GLY A 83 4.23 13.67 10.35
N TYR A 84 5.51 13.88 10.02
CA TYR A 84 5.96 14.55 8.80
C TYR A 84 6.17 13.51 7.68
N TYR A 85 6.19 13.91 6.41
CA TYR A 85 6.30 13.04 5.21
C TYR A 85 5.00 12.37 4.71
N GLY A 86 4.80 12.38 3.39
CA GLY A 86 3.69 11.72 2.70
C GLY A 86 3.60 10.21 2.95
N GLY A 87 4.74 9.54 3.19
CA GLY A 87 4.76 8.14 3.59
C GLY A 87 4.14 7.87 4.97
N ILE A 88 4.12 8.87 5.85
CA ILE A 88 3.53 8.73 7.18
C ILE A 88 2.05 9.09 7.16
N VAL A 89 1.68 10.16 6.45
CA VAL A 89 0.31 10.71 6.50
C VAL A 89 -0.59 10.26 5.35
N ALA A 90 -0.09 10.18 4.11
CA ALA A 90 -0.90 9.92 2.91
C ALA A 90 -0.93 8.44 2.51
N ALA A 91 0.19 7.72 2.67
CA ALA A 91 0.28 6.29 2.37
C ALA A 91 -0.77 5.41 3.10
N PRO A 92 -1.03 5.54 4.42
CA PRO A 92 -2.05 4.72 5.08
C PRO A 92 -3.48 5.05 4.60
N VAL A 93 -3.72 6.30 4.19
CA VAL A 93 -5.01 6.69 3.59
C VAL A 93 -5.18 6.02 2.23
N ALA A 94 -4.14 6.04 1.39
CA ALA A 94 -4.15 5.37 0.09
C ALA A 94 -4.38 3.86 0.23
N LYS A 95 -3.72 3.19 1.20
CA LYS A 95 -3.97 1.77 1.52
C LYS A 95 -5.43 1.50 1.81
N LYS A 96 -6.04 2.27 2.73
CA LYS A 96 -7.43 2.06 3.14
C LYS A 96 -8.40 2.23 1.97
N VAL A 97 -8.22 3.28 1.17
CA VAL A 97 -9.04 3.54 -0.03
C VAL A 97 -8.89 2.40 -1.05
N LEU A 98 -7.66 1.95 -1.31
CA LEU A 98 -7.40 0.84 -2.24
C LEU A 98 -8.06 -0.46 -1.75
N GLU A 99 -7.88 -0.83 -0.48
CA GLU A 99 -8.46 -2.05 0.09
C GLU A 99 -9.99 -2.06 -0.03
N ASP A 100 -10.65 -0.99 0.40
CA ASP A 100 -12.11 -0.95 0.43
C ASP A 100 -12.68 -0.88 -0.99
N SER A 101 -12.06 -0.09 -1.88
CA SER A 101 -12.53 0.09 -3.25
C SER A 101 -12.32 -1.17 -4.09
N LEU A 102 -11.18 -1.85 -3.96
CA LEU A 102 -10.92 -3.07 -4.71
C LEU A 102 -11.87 -4.20 -4.28
N LEU A 103 -12.15 -4.30 -2.98
CA LEU A 103 -13.14 -5.24 -2.47
C LEU A 103 -14.54 -4.92 -3.00
N TYR A 104 -14.93 -3.65 -2.98
CA TYR A 104 -16.20 -3.19 -3.56
C TYR A 104 -16.31 -3.51 -5.06
N LEU A 105 -15.21 -3.39 -5.80
CA LEU A 105 -15.14 -3.72 -7.23
C LEU A 105 -15.05 -5.23 -7.52
N GLY A 106 -15.14 -6.09 -6.50
CA GLY A 106 -15.07 -7.54 -6.65
C GLY A 106 -13.69 -8.08 -7.02
N VAL A 107 -12.62 -7.31 -6.77
CA VAL A 107 -11.25 -7.79 -6.96
C VAL A 107 -10.86 -8.64 -5.75
N PRO A 108 -10.59 -9.94 -5.91
CA PRO A 108 -10.32 -10.81 -4.77
C PRO A 108 -9.03 -10.39 -4.05
N PRO A 109 -9.02 -10.39 -2.70
CA PRO A 109 -7.79 -10.16 -1.94
C PRO A 109 -6.82 -11.33 -2.12
N LEU A 110 -5.57 -11.11 -1.71
CA LEU A 110 -4.58 -12.16 -1.58
C LEU A 110 -5.11 -13.29 -0.67
N PRO A 111 -4.73 -14.55 -0.95
CA PRO A 111 -5.05 -15.66 -0.07
C PRO A 111 -4.56 -15.37 1.34
N VAL A 112 -5.41 -15.61 2.34
CA VAL A 112 -4.97 -15.57 3.74
C VAL A 112 -3.91 -16.67 3.88
N PRO A 113 -2.70 -16.37 4.41
CA PRO A 113 -1.73 -17.40 4.69
C PRO A 113 -2.38 -18.45 5.60
N GLU A 114 -2.45 -19.71 5.16
CA GLU A 114 -2.94 -20.79 6.02
C GLU A 114 -2.12 -20.81 7.31
N ASP A 115 -2.81 -20.80 8.46
CA ASP A 115 -2.14 -21.04 9.72
C ASP A 115 -1.52 -22.45 9.69
N LYS A 116 -0.22 -22.53 9.94
CA LYS A 116 0.51 -23.82 9.95
C LYS A 116 -0.07 -24.75 11.03
N SER A 117 -0.67 -24.20 12.09
CA SER A 117 -1.34 -24.97 13.14
C SER A 117 -2.58 -25.72 12.62
N ASP A 118 -3.35 -25.11 11.72
CA ASP A 118 -4.54 -25.69 11.10
C ASP A 118 -4.18 -26.82 10.14
N ARG A 119 -3.07 -26.70 9.41
CA ARG A 119 -2.56 -27.79 8.55
C ARG A 119 -2.19 -29.03 9.35
N THR A 120 -1.43 -28.87 10.44
CA THR A 120 -1.03 -29.99 11.27
C THR A 120 -2.24 -30.66 11.92
N SER A 121 -3.20 -29.87 12.40
CA SER A 121 -4.43 -30.38 13.02
C SER A 121 -5.31 -31.15 12.01
N ARG A 122 -5.43 -30.65 10.77
CA ARG A 122 -6.15 -31.36 9.70
C ARG A 122 -5.43 -32.63 9.23
N MET A 123 -4.11 -32.61 9.15
CA MET A 123 -3.32 -33.80 8.81
C MET A 123 -3.44 -34.90 9.87
N LEU A 124 -3.43 -34.53 11.16
CA LEU A 124 -3.62 -35.48 12.26
C LEU A 124 -5.04 -36.05 12.28
N ALA A 125 -6.05 -35.20 12.07
CA ALA A 125 -7.44 -35.64 11.99
C ALA A 125 -7.69 -36.60 10.80
N GLN A 126 -7.06 -36.36 9.64
CA GLN A 126 -7.17 -37.26 8.49
C GLN A 126 -6.46 -38.60 8.76
N ALA A 127 -5.29 -38.58 9.38
CA ALA A 127 -4.56 -39.80 9.74
C ALA A 127 -5.32 -40.66 10.76
N GLU A 128 -6.05 -40.06 11.71
CA GLU A 128 -6.90 -40.79 12.65
C GLU A 128 -8.13 -41.44 11.98
N VAL A 129 -8.64 -40.85 10.90
CA VAL A 129 -9.74 -41.42 10.11
C VAL A 129 -9.24 -42.61 9.27
N ASP A 130 -8.10 -42.44 8.61
CA ASP A 130 -7.50 -43.49 7.75
C ASP A 130 -7.03 -44.72 8.55
N PHE A 131 -6.76 -44.59 9.85
CA PHE A 131 -6.41 -45.71 10.74
C PHE A 131 -7.62 -46.49 11.29
N ARG A 132 -8.84 -45.99 11.06
CA ARG A 132 -10.10 -46.61 11.54
C ARG A 132 -10.87 -47.36 10.45
N GLU A 133 -10.39 -47.34 9.21
CA GLU A 133 -10.82 -48.23 8.11
C GLU A 133 -9.85 -49.41 7.95
#